data_AF-A0A3Q3WZB5-F1
#
_entry.id   AF-A0A3Q3WZB5-F1
#
_cell.length_a   1.000
_cell.length_b   1.000
_cell.length_c   1.000
_cell.angle_alpha   90.00
_cell.angle_beta   90.00
_cell.angle_gamma   90.00
#
_symmetry.space_group_name_H-M   'P 1'
#
loop_
_entity.id
_entity.type
_entity.pdbx_description
1 polymer ?
#
loop_
_entity_poly.entity_id
_entity_poly.type
_entity_poly.pdbx_seq_one_letter_code
_entity_poly.pdbx_strand_id
1 'polypeptide(L)'
;MDSAYLLETVTGNFVDVVQYNEDNRAFEGVVGTNITIKVLCDVMTDSSLGEPYARYAAVACLMMDTFSMKCLDASFTTYLRDKTNTTWDGPVATTEFGLCQSANSPNQQFAGFPLQYQVKQCANFYNVSAEVLAEANIRSSRIVFPNGSVDPWHASGITQNITPDLKAIFIKGTAHYLPQLSLARDHVLFILQQWRPRSYRPAPHVHSGILFDGSTD
;
A
#
# COMPACT_ATOMS: atom_id res chain seq x y z
N MET A 1 6.27 -18.33 -16.85
CA MET A 1 6.07 -17.19 -15.94
C MET A 1 4.82 -17.41 -15.09
N ASP A 2 3.84 -18.17 -15.57
CA ASP A 2 2.61 -18.56 -14.86
C ASP A 2 2.80 -19.00 -13.41
N SER A 3 3.76 -19.89 -13.09
CA SER A 3 3.97 -20.30 -11.70
C SER A 3 4.42 -19.15 -10.79
N ALA A 4 5.30 -18.27 -11.27
CA ALA A 4 5.74 -17.10 -10.51
C ALA A 4 4.60 -16.09 -10.36
N TYR A 5 3.81 -15.89 -11.42
CA TYR A 5 2.64 -15.02 -11.42
C TYR A 5 1.54 -15.52 -10.48
N LEU A 6 1.26 -16.83 -10.49
CA LEU A 6 0.35 -17.46 -9.54
C LEU A 6 0.79 -17.18 -8.10
N LEU A 7 2.07 -17.44 -7.79
CA LEU A 7 2.63 -17.26 -6.45
C LEU A 7 2.63 -15.79 -6.01
N GLU A 8 2.95 -14.86 -6.91
CA GLU A 8 2.83 -13.41 -6.69
C GLU A 8 1.38 -13.03 -6.41
N THR A 9 0.43 -13.51 -7.22
CA THR A 9 -1.00 -13.20 -7.09
C THR A 9 -1.58 -13.68 -5.77
N VAL A 10 -1.33 -14.93 -5.38
CA VAL A 10 -1.83 -15.46 -4.09
C VAL A 10 -1.15 -14.81 -2.89
N THR A 11 0.11 -14.38 -3.04
CA THR A 11 0.80 -13.58 -2.02
C THR A 11 0.21 -12.18 -1.90
N GLY A 12 -0.22 -11.60 -3.02
CA GLY A 12 -0.88 -10.28 -3.07
C GLY A 12 -2.05 -10.16 -2.10
N ASN A 13 -2.81 -11.24 -1.88
CA ASN A 13 -3.89 -11.29 -0.88
C ASN A 13 -3.45 -10.88 0.53
N PHE A 14 -2.21 -11.22 0.93
CA PHE A 14 -1.66 -10.86 2.23
C PHE A 14 -1.06 -9.46 2.21
N VAL A 15 -0.31 -9.13 1.15
CA VAL A 15 0.36 -7.85 1.01
C VAL A 15 -0.64 -6.71 0.98
N ASP A 16 -1.74 -6.86 0.25
CA ASP A 16 -2.81 -5.86 0.16
C ASP A 16 -3.49 -5.64 1.52
N VAL A 17 -3.80 -6.71 2.24
CA VAL A 17 -4.42 -6.61 3.58
C VAL A 17 -3.47 -5.94 4.58
N VAL A 18 -2.17 -6.27 4.56
CA VAL A 18 -1.18 -5.60 5.43
C VAL A 18 -1.07 -4.13 5.07
N GLN A 19 -1.00 -3.81 3.77
CA GLN A 19 -0.90 -2.44 3.29
C GLN A 19 -2.09 -1.61 3.77
N TYR A 20 -3.30 -2.12 3.68
CA TYR A 20 -4.52 -1.38 3.98
C TYR A 20 -5.20 -1.81 5.28
N ASN A 21 -4.43 -2.37 6.21
CA ASN A 21 -4.99 -2.94 7.44
C ASN A 21 -5.71 -1.91 8.28
N GLU A 22 -7.00 -2.16 8.53
CA GLU A 22 -7.88 -1.29 9.34
C GLU A 22 -7.89 0.16 8.87
N ASP A 23 -7.67 0.40 7.58
CA ASP A 23 -7.65 1.74 7.04
C ASP A 23 -9.05 2.37 6.97
N ASN A 24 -9.08 3.67 6.66
CA ASN A 24 -10.31 4.43 6.63
C ASN A 24 -11.08 4.30 5.30
N ARG A 25 -10.79 3.38 4.39
CA ARG A 25 -11.46 3.36 3.07
C ARG A 25 -12.93 2.91 3.09
N ALA A 26 -13.44 2.49 4.24
CA ALA A 26 -14.84 2.07 4.37
C ALA A 26 -15.83 3.18 3.97
N PHE A 27 -15.54 4.46 4.23
CA PHE A 27 -16.42 5.57 3.83
C PHE A 27 -16.47 5.78 2.31
N GLU A 28 -15.48 5.28 1.57
CA GLU A 28 -15.40 5.34 0.10
C GLU A 28 -16.17 4.17 -0.56
N GLY A 29 -16.80 3.30 0.23
CA GLY A 29 -17.51 2.13 -0.26
C GLY A 29 -16.58 1.00 -0.73
N VAL A 30 -15.31 1.01 -0.31
CA VAL A 30 -14.34 -0.03 -0.67
C VAL A 30 -14.73 -1.35 -0.01
N VAL A 31 -14.81 -2.40 -0.84
CA VAL A 31 -15.12 -3.77 -0.42
C VAL A 31 -13.88 -4.42 0.22
N GLY A 32 -14.09 -5.31 1.19
CA GLY A 32 -13.01 -6.06 1.86
C GLY A 32 -12.31 -5.30 2.99
N THR A 33 -12.80 -4.13 3.38
CA THR A 33 -12.26 -3.34 4.52
C THR A 33 -12.40 -4.05 5.88
N ASN A 34 -13.26 -5.05 5.97
CA ASN A 34 -13.40 -5.93 7.13
C ASN A 34 -12.35 -7.05 7.20
N ILE A 35 -11.58 -7.29 6.13
CA ILE A 35 -10.52 -8.28 6.10
C ILE A 35 -9.24 -7.61 6.60
N THR A 36 -8.90 -7.89 7.85
CA THR A 36 -7.71 -7.34 8.51
C THR A 36 -6.63 -8.42 8.66
N ILE A 37 -5.42 -8.00 9.09
CA ILE A 37 -4.34 -8.91 9.48
C ILE A 37 -4.85 -9.92 10.50
N LYS A 38 -5.71 -9.50 11.44
CA LYS A 38 -6.31 -10.41 12.42
C LYS A 38 -7.13 -11.50 11.74
N VAL A 39 -7.99 -11.14 10.79
CA VAL A 39 -8.80 -12.12 10.03
C VAL A 39 -7.90 -13.11 9.28
N LEU A 40 -6.83 -12.62 8.62
CA LEU A 40 -5.89 -13.51 7.94
C LEU A 40 -5.17 -14.44 8.92
N CYS A 41 -4.74 -13.94 10.08
CA CYS A 41 -4.14 -14.77 11.12
C CYS A 41 -5.11 -15.81 11.66
N ASP A 42 -6.38 -15.45 11.89
CA ASP A 42 -7.40 -16.38 12.37
C ASP A 42 -7.59 -17.53 11.36
N VAL A 43 -7.69 -17.23 10.06
CA VAL A 43 -7.77 -18.27 9.01
C VAL A 43 -6.49 -19.13 8.95
N MET A 44 -5.31 -18.49 8.99
CA MET A 44 -4.02 -19.19 8.87
C MET A 44 -3.62 -19.99 10.12
N THR A 45 -4.27 -19.76 11.26
CA THR A 45 -4.04 -20.49 12.51
C THR A 45 -5.16 -21.48 12.86
N ASP A 46 -6.27 -21.48 12.11
CA ASP A 46 -7.36 -22.42 12.32
C ASP A 46 -6.99 -23.85 11.87
N SER A 47 -6.60 -24.69 12.82
CA SER A 47 -6.28 -26.11 12.56
C SER A 47 -7.45 -26.92 12.00
N SER A 48 -8.69 -26.46 12.14
CA SER A 48 -9.87 -27.14 11.60
C SER A 48 -9.96 -27.06 10.07
N LEU A 49 -9.32 -26.06 9.45
CA LEU A 49 -9.25 -25.88 8.00
C LEU A 49 -8.20 -26.78 7.31
N GLY A 50 -7.55 -27.67 8.05
CA GLY A 50 -6.62 -28.68 7.52
C GLY A 50 -5.15 -28.26 7.57
N GLU A 51 -4.36 -28.75 6.62
CA GLU A 51 -2.91 -28.48 6.53
C GLU A 51 -2.61 -27.00 6.19
N PRO A 52 -1.38 -26.49 6.45
CA PRO A 52 -1.03 -25.10 6.16
C PRO A 52 -1.36 -24.64 4.73
N TYR A 53 -1.23 -25.52 3.74
CA TYR A 53 -1.59 -25.23 2.36
C TYR A 53 -3.10 -25.04 2.15
N ALA A 54 -3.94 -25.84 2.84
CA ALA A 54 -5.39 -25.71 2.77
C ALA A 54 -5.86 -24.38 3.39
N ARG A 55 -5.24 -23.96 4.49
CA ARG A 55 -5.47 -22.62 5.08
C ARG A 55 -5.07 -21.49 4.14
N TYR A 56 -3.93 -21.64 3.46
CA TYR A 56 -3.48 -20.68 2.46
C TYR A 56 -4.47 -20.57 1.28
N ALA A 57 -4.99 -21.70 0.81
CA ALA A 57 -6.05 -21.73 -0.20
C ALA A 57 -7.36 -21.11 0.32
N ALA A 58 -7.71 -21.31 1.60
CA ALA A 58 -8.88 -20.69 2.21
C ALA A 58 -8.81 -19.16 2.22
N VAL A 59 -7.62 -18.57 2.43
CA VAL A 59 -7.42 -17.12 2.27
C VAL A 59 -7.67 -16.68 0.84
N ALA A 60 -7.17 -17.41 -0.16
CA ALA A 60 -7.44 -17.08 -1.56
C ALA A 60 -8.93 -17.17 -1.90
N CYS A 61 -9.65 -18.16 -1.38
CA CYS A 61 -11.10 -18.28 -1.51
C CYS A 61 -11.83 -17.11 -0.86
N LEU A 62 -11.47 -16.74 0.39
CA LEU A 62 -12.04 -15.59 1.09
C LEU A 62 -11.94 -14.31 0.25
N MET A 63 -10.77 -14.06 -0.34
CA MET A 63 -10.54 -12.88 -1.18
C MET A 63 -11.36 -12.94 -2.47
N MET A 64 -11.38 -14.09 -3.15
CA MET A 64 -12.19 -14.28 -4.35
C MET A 64 -13.69 -14.06 -4.08
N ASP A 65 -14.23 -14.63 -3.01
CA ASP A 65 -15.63 -14.45 -2.61
C ASP A 65 -15.95 -12.99 -2.32
N THR A 66 -15.05 -12.31 -1.60
CA THR A 66 -15.19 -10.89 -1.24
C THR A 66 -15.25 -9.98 -2.46
N PHE A 67 -14.40 -10.23 -3.46
CA PHE A 67 -14.36 -9.44 -4.69
C PHE A 67 -15.22 -10.02 -5.82
N SER A 68 -16.10 -10.97 -5.50
CA SER A 68 -17.00 -11.63 -6.48
C SER A 68 -16.26 -12.24 -7.68
N MET A 69 -15.03 -12.72 -7.47
CA MET A 69 -14.21 -13.39 -8.47
C MET A 69 -14.55 -14.88 -8.50
N LYS A 70 -14.89 -15.39 -9.69
CA LYS A 70 -15.22 -16.83 -9.85
C LYS A 70 -14.00 -17.74 -9.79
N CYS A 71 -12.89 -17.28 -10.36
CA CYS A 71 -11.67 -18.05 -10.51
C CYS A 71 -10.46 -17.12 -10.45
N LEU A 72 -9.32 -17.66 -10.03
CA LEU A 72 -8.02 -17.02 -10.17
C LEU A 72 -7.42 -17.33 -11.54
N ASP A 73 -7.23 -16.32 -12.39
CA ASP A 73 -6.47 -16.50 -13.63
C ASP A 73 -4.97 -16.48 -13.35
N ALA A 74 -4.32 -17.62 -13.54
CA ALA A 74 -2.87 -17.80 -13.35
C ALA A 74 -2.06 -17.64 -14.65
N SER A 75 -2.69 -17.27 -15.76
CA SER A 75 -2.00 -17.08 -17.03
C SER A 75 -1.25 -15.76 -17.08
N PHE A 76 0.08 -15.84 -17.11
CA PHE A 76 0.91 -14.66 -17.32
C PHE A 76 0.65 -14.03 -18.70
N THR A 77 0.27 -14.83 -19.69
CA THR A 77 -0.08 -14.33 -21.02
C THR A 77 -1.35 -13.49 -21.01
N THR A 78 -2.40 -13.92 -20.29
CA THR A 78 -3.59 -13.08 -20.09
C THR A 78 -3.20 -11.78 -19.40
N TYR A 79 -2.45 -11.88 -18.30
CA TYR A 79 -1.99 -10.72 -17.55
C TYR A 79 -1.19 -9.72 -18.40
N LEU A 80 -0.25 -10.22 -19.22
CA LEU A 80 0.54 -9.42 -20.15
C LEU A 80 -0.36 -8.69 -21.15
N ARG A 81 -1.32 -9.39 -21.75
CA ARG A 81 -2.27 -8.80 -22.70
C ARG A 81 -3.09 -7.68 -22.04
N ASP A 82 -3.57 -7.91 -20.83
CA ASP A 82 -4.40 -6.95 -20.12
C ASP A 82 -3.60 -5.71 -19.69
N LYS A 83 -2.33 -5.88 -19.29
CA LYS A 83 -1.43 -4.77 -18.91
C LYS A 83 -0.88 -3.96 -20.08
N THR A 84 -0.73 -4.57 -21.25
CA THR A 84 -0.26 -3.90 -22.48
C THR A 84 -1.40 -3.32 -23.31
N ASN A 85 -2.65 -3.51 -22.86
CA ASN A 85 -3.80 -2.94 -23.52
C ASN A 85 -3.87 -1.42 -23.29
N THR A 86 -3.64 -0.66 -24.35
CA THR A 86 -3.62 0.82 -24.34
C THR A 86 -5.01 1.46 -24.39
N THR A 87 -6.07 0.67 -24.45
CA THR A 87 -7.46 1.17 -24.54
C THR A 87 -8.16 1.33 -23.18
N TRP A 88 -7.43 1.25 -22.05
CA TRP A 88 -8.00 1.20 -20.71
C TRP A 88 -7.64 2.40 -19.81
N ASP A 89 -8.64 3.02 -19.17
CA ASP A 89 -8.54 4.11 -18.15
C ASP A 89 -8.13 3.60 -16.74
N GLY A 90 -7.30 2.55 -16.67
CA GLY A 90 -6.83 1.98 -15.40
C GLY A 90 -5.58 2.67 -14.84
N PRO A 91 -5.11 2.28 -13.64
CA PRO A 91 -3.92 2.88 -13.04
C PRO A 91 -2.75 2.76 -14.00
N VAL A 92 -2.31 3.90 -14.52
CA VAL A 92 -1.22 4.03 -15.47
C VAL A 92 0.04 3.52 -14.79
N ALA A 93 0.61 2.44 -15.32
CA ALA A 93 1.90 1.99 -14.87
C ALA A 93 2.96 2.91 -15.51
N THR A 94 3.49 3.80 -14.67
CA THR A 94 4.50 4.77 -15.05
C THR A 94 5.84 4.07 -15.29
N THR A 95 6.49 4.36 -16.42
CA THR A 95 7.85 3.88 -16.74
C THR A 95 8.93 4.44 -15.81
N GLU A 96 8.59 5.43 -14.97
CA GLU A 96 9.54 6.17 -14.13
C GLU A 96 9.71 5.59 -12.72
N PHE A 97 8.73 4.84 -12.20
CA PHE A 97 8.77 4.29 -10.84
C PHE A 97 8.79 2.75 -10.86
N GLY A 98 9.98 2.17 -10.70
CA GLY A 98 10.18 0.73 -10.63
C GLY A 98 10.20 0.19 -9.20
N LEU A 99 9.03 -0.07 -8.60
CA LEU A 99 8.93 -0.74 -7.30
C LEU A 99 8.79 -2.26 -7.50
N CYS A 100 9.87 -2.99 -7.25
CA CYS A 100 9.91 -4.46 -7.36
C CYS A 100 9.67 -5.10 -5.98
N GLN A 101 8.45 -5.57 -5.71
CA GLN A 101 8.11 -6.35 -4.51
C GLN A 101 8.54 -7.82 -4.63
N SER A 102 9.85 -8.08 -4.72
CA SER A 102 10.38 -9.43 -4.98
C SER A 102 10.45 -10.31 -3.72
N ALA A 103 10.39 -11.63 -3.91
CA ALA A 103 10.52 -12.63 -2.84
C ALA A 103 11.97 -13.07 -2.54
N ASN A 104 12.99 -12.24 -2.82
CA ASN A 104 14.39 -12.65 -2.69
C ASN A 104 14.94 -12.66 -1.26
N SER A 105 14.31 -11.93 -0.35
CA SER A 105 14.78 -11.86 1.03
C SER A 105 14.59 -13.21 1.74
N PRO A 106 15.60 -13.70 2.51
CA PRO A 106 15.43 -14.87 3.35
C PRO A 106 14.56 -14.58 4.60
N ASN A 107 14.27 -13.31 4.90
CA ASN A 107 13.55 -12.88 6.09
C ASN A 107 12.04 -12.69 5.83
N GLN A 108 11.45 -13.52 4.97
CA GLN A 108 10.00 -13.51 4.70
C GLN A 108 9.52 -14.90 4.25
N GLN A 109 8.22 -15.14 4.33
CA GLN A 109 7.63 -16.48 4.24
C GLN A 109 7.25 -16.91 2.81
N PHE A 110 7.20 -15.97 1.87
CA PHE A 110 6.80 -16.19 0.48
C PHE A 110 8.01 -16.49 -0.41
N ALA A 111 7.79 -17.20 -1.51
CA ALA A 111 8.86 -17.57 -2.44
C ALA A 111 8.32 -17.77 -3.86
N GLY A 112 9.24 -17.88 -4.83
CA GLY A 112 8.91 -18.29 -6.21
C GLY A 112 8.66 -17.16 -7.20
N PHE A 113 8.75 -15.89 -6.78
CA PHE A 113 8.69 -14.71 -7.65
C PHE A 113 9.89 -13.77 -7.38
N PRO A 114 11.09 -14.10 -7.90
CA PRO A 114 12.30 -13.31 -7.64
C PRO A 114 12.33 -11.98 -8.43
N LEU A 115 13.27 -11.11 -8.10
CA LEU A 115 13.52 -9.80 -8.73
C LEU A 115 13.73 -9.95 -10.23
N GLN A 116 14.46 -10.97 -10.67
CA GLN A 116 14.63 -11.24 -12.09
C GLN A 116 13.30 -11.50 -12.83
N TYR A 117 12.30 -12.07 -12.15
CA TYR A 117 10.96 -12.22 -12.71
C TYR A 117 10.29 -10.84 -12.87
N GLN A 118 10.33 -9.98 -11.84
CA GLN A 118 9.75 -8.62 -11.92
C GLN A 118 10.46 -7.70 -12.93
N VAL A 119 11.78 -7.76 -13.02
CA VAL A 119 12.55 -7.02 -14.04
C VAL A 119 12.14 -7.46 -15.45
N LYS A 120 11.92 -8.76 -15.67
CA LYS A 120 11.40 -9.27 -16.96
C LYS A 120 9.97 -8.79 -17.25
N GLN A 121 9.13 -8.66 -16.23
CA GLN A 121 7.79 -8.08 -16.39
C GLN A 121 7.88 -6.64 -16.91
N CYS A 122 8.71 -5.79 -16.28
CA CYS A 122 8.91 -4.40 -16.71
C CYS A 122 9.41 -4.31 -18.16
N ALA A 123 10.37 -5.15 -18.54
CA ALA A 123 10.85 -5.23 -19.92
C ALA A 123 9.72 -5.64 -20.89
N ASN A 124 8.88 -6.61 -20.51
CA ASN A 124 7.78 -7.09 -21.36
C ASN A 124 6.64 -6.06 -21.49
N PHE A 125 6.37 -5.26 -20.45
CA PHE A 125 5.28 -4.29 -20.44
C PHE A 125 5.65 -2.98 -21.13
N TYR A 126 6.86 -2.47 -20.89
CA TYR A 126 7.24 -1.11 -21.30
C TYR A 126 8.43 -1.07 -22.25
N ASN A 127 9.00 -2.22 -22.61
CA ASN A 127 10.20 -2.31 -23.45
C ASN A 127 11.37 -1.47 -22.91
N VAL A 128 11.52 -1.44 -21.58
CA VAL A 128 12.57 -0.70 -20.86
C VAL A 128 13.71 -1.63 -20.42
N SER A 129 14.94 -1.14 -20.47
CA SER A 129 16.12 -1.77 -19.86
C SER A 129 16.10 -1.58 -18.34
N ALA A 130 16.73 -2.50 -17.61
CA ALA A 130 16.92 -2.38 -16.17
C ALA A 130 17.97 -1.31 -15.85
N GLU A 131 17.60 -0.04 -15.96
CA GLU A 131 18.50 1.08 -15.69
C GLU A 131 18.35 1.62 -14.26
N VAL A 132 19.50 1.57 -13.58
CA VAL A 132 19.97 2.21 -12.34
C VAL A 132 18.94 2.80 -11.37
N LEU A 133 18.87 2.20 -10.18
CA LEU A 133 18.38 2.83 -8.96
C LEU A 133 19.26 4.05 -8.63
N ALA A 134 18.72 5.26 -8.77
CA ALA A 134 19.35 6.46 -8.25
C ALA A 134 18.83 6.70 -6.82
N GLU A 135 19.73 6.78 -5.83
CA GLU A 135 19.38 7.36 -4.54
C GLU A 135 19.04 8.84 -4.74
N ALA A 136 17.81 9.21 -4.40
CA ALA A 136 17.37 10.60 -4.48
C ALA A 136 18.05 11.40 -3.34
N ASN A 137 19.06 12.20 -3.68
CA ASN A 137 19.62 13.16 -2.74
C ASN A 137 18.65 14.34 -2.57
N ILE A 138 17.87 14.34 -1.49
CA ILE A 138 16.88 15.38 -1.21
C ILE A 138 17.60 16.66 -0.77
N ARG A 139 17.69 17.63 -1.68
CA ARG A 139 18.22 18.99 -1.40
C ARG A 139 17.13 20.02 -1.09
N SER A 140 15.94 19.55 -0.70
CA SER A 140 14.79 20.40 -0.41
C SER A 140 14.70 20.78 1.08
N SER A 141 13.74 21.64 1.43
CA SER A 141 13.43 22.02 2.81
C SER A 141 11.91 22.08 2.99
N ARG A 142 11.46 22.03 4.24
CA ARG A 142 10.05 22.16 4.64
C ARG A 142 9.17 21.03 4.10
N ILE A 143 9.64 19.80 4.28
CA ILE A 143 8.91 18.58 3.92
C ILE A 143 8.67 17.76 5.19
N VAL A 144 7.45 17.24 5.31
CA VAL A 144 7.08 16.27 6.33
C VAL A 144 6.82 14.92 5.65
N PHE A 145 7.47 13.86 6.13
CA PHE A 145 7.36 12.49 5.62
C PHE A 145 6.57 11.62 6.63
N PRO A 146 5.24 11.54 6.52
CA PRO A 146 4.44 10.67 7.35
C PRO A 146 4.55 9.21 6.88
N ASN A 147 4.82 8.30 7.80
CA ASN A 147 4.88 6.86 7.53
C ASN A 147 4.24 6.07 8.69
N GLY A 148 3.48 5.04 8.35
CA GLY A 148 2.92 4.09 9.31
C GLY A 148 3.81 2.86 9.46
N SER A 149 3.93 2.30 10.66
CA SER A 149 4.82 1.14 10.88
C SER A 149 4.28 -0.19 10.37
N VAL A 150 2.98 -0.28 10.06
CA VAL A 150 2.35 -1.47 9.45
C VAL A 150 2.37 -1.37 7.93
N ASP A 151 2.33 -0.16 7.37
CA ASP A 151 2.42 0.09 5.92
C ASP A 151 3.76 -0.45 5.39
N PRO A 152 3.79 -1.49 4.52
CA PRO A 152 5.05 -2.06 4.04
C PRO A 152 5.91 -1.04 3.27
N TRP A 153 5.32 0.03 2.74
CA TRP A 153 6.04 1.08 2.01
C TRP A 153 6.92 1.96 2.90
N HIS A 154 6.73 1.94 4.23
CA HIS A 154 7.58 2.74 5.14
C HIS A 154 9.07 2.40 5.03
N ALA A 155 9.40 1.17 4.64
CA ALA A 155 10.77 0.71 4.47
C ALA A 155 11.49 1.39 3.29
N SER A 156 10.73 1.83 2.27
CA SER A 156 11.23 2.61 1.13
C SER A 156 11.10 4.13 1.33
N GLY A 157 10.53 4.56 2.45
CA GLY A 157 10.30 5.95 2.80
C GLY A 157 11.31 6.51 3.81
N ILE A 158 11.08 7.76 4.21
CA ILE A 158 11.88 8.45 5.24
C ILE A 158 11.17 8.33 6.58
N THR A 159 11.74 7.54 7.48
CA THR A 159 11.19 7.26 8.81
C THR A 159 11.91 7.99 9.94
N GLN A 160 12.95 8.76 9.61
CA GLN A 160 13.74 9.56 10.55
C GLN A 160 14.00 10.95 9.99
N ASN A 161 14.15 11.95 10.87
CA ASN A 161 14.47 13.31 10.46
C ASN A 161 15.81 13.36 9.73
N ILE A 162 15.85 14.02 8.56
CA ILE A 162 17.10 14.23 7.81
C ILE A 162 17.76 15.53 8.28
N THR A 163 16.97 16.60 8.41
CA THR A 163 17.41 17.92 8.88
C THR A 163 16.32 18.54 9.77
N PRO A 164 16.56 19.70 10.43
CA PRO A 164 15.52 20.40 11.17
C PRO A 164 14.27 20.73 10.34
N ASP A 165 14.42 20.95 9.03
CA ASP A 165 13.32 21.29 8.10
C ASP A 165 12.84 20.11 7.24
N LEU A 166 13.45 18.93 7.39
CA LEU A 166 13.03 17.68 6.76
C LEU A 166 12.64 16.69 7.84
N LYS A 167 11.36 16.72 8.21
CA LYS A 167 10.81 15.98 9.36
C LYS A 167 10.18 14.66 8.94
N ALA A 168 10.42 13.60 9.68
CA ALA A 168 9.66 12.36 9.58
C ALA A 168 8.63 12.27 10.71
N ILE A 169 7.44 11.76 10.40
CA ILE A 169 6.42 11.40 11.40
C ILE A 169 6.18 9.91 11.25
N PHE A 170 6.75 9.12 12.16
CA PHE A 170 6.62 7.66 12.14
C PHE A 170 5.60 7.19 13.18
N ILE A 171 4.49 6.66 12.70
CA ILE A 171 3.32 6.33 13.52
C ILE A 171 3.29 4.83 13.74
N LYS A 172 3.31 4.41 15.00
CA LYS A 172 3.31 2.99 15.36
C LYS A 172 1.89 2.41 15.26
N GLY A 173 1.78 1.24 14.65
CA GLY A 173 0.54 0.48 14.55
C GLY A 173 -0.40 0.87 13.42
N THR A 174 0.00 1.79 12.53
CA THR A 174 -0.86 2.25 11.42
C THR A 174 -0.39 1.74 10.06
N ALA A 175 -1.34 1.36 9.22
CA ALA A 175 -1.13 0.95 7.83
C ALA A 175 -1.19 2.15 6.86
N HIS A 176 -1.38 1.85 5.57
CA HIS A 176 -1.51 2.83 4.49
C HIS A 176 -2.87 3.52 4.58
N TYR A 177 -2.86 4.86 4.55
CA TYR A 177 -4.03 5.71 4.80
C TYR A 177 -4.67 5.53 6.19
N LEU A 178 -4.83 6.66 6.87
CA LEU A 178 -4.79 6.71 8.33
C LEU A 178 -6.18 6.57 8.97
N PRO A 179 -6.31 5.79 10.06
CA PRO A 179 -7.38 5.93 11.07
C PRO A 179 -6.97 6.82 12.25
N GLN A 180 -5.70 6.79 12.68
CA GLN A 180 -5.21 7.48 13.89
C GLN A 180 -4.68 8.89 13.59
N LEU A 181 -5.54 9.65 12.92
CA LEU A 181 -5.21 10.90 12.28
C LEU A 181 -5.01 12.09 13.21
N SER A 182 -5.57 12.11 14.42
CA SER A 182 -5.60 13.33 15.24
C SER A 182 -4.19 13.80 15.62
N LEU A 183 -3.42 12.97 16.33
CA LEU A 183 -2.08 13.35 16.79
C LEU A 183 -1.10 13.62 15.64
N ALA A 184 -1.16 12.82 14.57
CA ALA A 184 -0.33 13.03 13.40
C ALA A 184 -0.72 14.34 12.67
N ARG A 185 -2.02 14.60 12.49
CA ARG A 185 -2.51 15.87 11.91
C ARG A 185 -2.14 17.07 12.77
N ASP A 186 -2.26 16.96 14.09
CA ASP A 186 -1.91 18.03 15.02
C ASP A 186 -0.40 18.33 14.96
N HIS A 187 0.44 17.29 14.89
CA HIS A 187 1.89 17.46 14.77
C HIS A 187 2.28 18.05 13.42
N VAL A 188 1.68 17.58 12.31
CA VAL A 188 1.86 18.20 10.99
C VAL A 188 1.44 19.67 11.04
N LEU A 189 0.26 19.97 11.61
CA LEU A 189 -0.26 21.33 11.72
C LEU A 189 0.70 22.23 12.53
N PHE A 190 1.24 21.73 13.63
CA PHE A 190 2.23 22.43 14.45
C PHE A 190 3.49 22.77 13.64
N ILE A 191 4.04 21.81 12.88
CA ILE A 191 5.21 22.04 12.01
C ILE A 191 4.88 23.09 10.93
N LEU A 192 3.72 22.97 10.28
CA LEU A 192 3.29 23.92 9.25
C LEU A 192 3.13 25.34 9.81
N GLN A 193 2.66 25.49 11.05
CA GLN A 193 2.56 26.79 11.72
C GLN A 193 3.93 27.44 11.95
N GLN A 194 4.97 26.64 12.27
CA GLN A 194 6.34 27.15 12.42
C GLN A 194 6.93 27.65 11.10
N TRP A 195 6.49 27.08 9.99
CA TRP A 195 6.94 27.49 8.65
C TRP A 195 6.20 28.70 8.10
N ARG A 196 5.12 29.16 8.73
CA ARG A 196 4.38 30.35 8.28
C ARG A 196 5.22 31.63 8.46
N PRO A 197 5.23 32.55 7.48
CA PRO A 197 5.83 33.86 7.66
C PRO A 197 5.11 34.62 8.78
N ARG A 198 5.86 35.36 9.60
CA ARG A 198 5.34 36.17 10.73
C ARG A 198 4.30 37.23 10.31
N SER A 199 4.15 37.51 9.02
CA SER A 199 3.18 38.48 8.48
C SER A 199 1.74 37.96 8.37
N TYR A 200 1.49 36.65 8.57
CA TYR A 200 0.14 36.08 8.49
C TYR A 200 -0.48 35.97 9.89
N ARG A 201 -1.30 36.95 10.28
CA ARG A 201 -2.15 36.81 11.49
C ARG A 201 -3.24 35.77 11.21
N PRO A 202 -3.58 34.87 12.15
CA PRO A 202 -4.74 34.02 12.01
C PRO A 202 -6.00 34.89 11.94
N ALA A 203 -6.93 34.59 11.04
CA ALA A 203 -8.31 35.00 11.24
C ALA A 203 -8.80 34.38 12.57
N PRO A 204 -9.61 35.10 13.36
CA PRO A 204 -10.09 34.62 14.66
C PRO A 204 -10.78 33.27 14.49
N HIS A 205 -10.53 32.37 15.45
CA HIS A 205 -11.05 31.01 15.53
C HIS A 205 -12.46 30.86 14.94
N VAL A 206 -12.55 30.22 13.77
CA VAL A 206 -13.79 29.54 13.39
C VAL A 206 -13.70 28.18 14.08
N HIS A 207 -14.61 27.93 15.02
CA HIS A 207 -14.91 26.58 15.46
C HIS A 207 -15.29 25.77 14.21
N SER A 208 -14.34 24.99 13.67
CA SER A 208 -14.64 23.97 12.68
C SER A 208 -15.26 22.76 13.39
N GLY A 209 -16.45 22.96 13.94
CA GLY A 209 -17.43 21.88 14.02
C GLY A 209 -17.90 21.63 12.61
N ILE A 210 -17.31 20.66 11.92
CA ILE A 210 -17.93 20.10 10.72
C ILE A 210 -19.07 19.22 11.25
N LEU A 211 -20.24 19.85 11.40
CA LEU A 211 -21.53 19.20 11.47
C LEU A 211 -21.72 18.42 10.17
N PHE A 212 -21.71 17.09 10.25
CA PHE A 212 -22.44 16.28 9.29
C PHE A 212 -23.91 16.33 9.72
N ASP A 213 -24.65 17.29 9.15
CA ASP A 213 -26.10 17.21 9.13
C ASP A 213 -26.50 16.21 8.05
N GLY A 214 -27.06 15.09 8.48
CA GLY A 214 -27.80 14.19 7.63
C GLY A 214 -29.27 14.57 7.67
N SER A 215 -29.82 14.99 6.52
CA SER A 215 -31.20 14.67 6.14
C SER A 215 -31.46 15.00 4.66
N THR A 216 -31.79 13.93 3.93
CA THR A 216 -32.81 13.78 2.87
C THR A 216 -33.04 14.86 1.82
N ASP A 217 -32.96 14.43 0.55
CA ASP A 217 -34.16 14.23 -0.28
C ASP A 217 -34.17 12.79 -0.83
#